data_AF-A0A951BUN1-F1
#
_entry.id   AF-A0A951BUN1-F1
#
_cell.length_a   1.000
_cell.length_b   1.000
_cell.length_c   1.000
_cell.angle_alpha   90.00
_cell.angle_beta   90.00
_cell.angle_gamma   90.00
#
_symmetry.space_group_name_H-M   'P 1'
#
loop_
_entity.id
_entity.type
_entity.pdbx_description
1 polymer ?
#
loop_
_entity_poly.entity_id
_entity_poly.type
_entity_poly.pdbx_seq_one_letter_code
_entity_poly.pdbx_strand_id
1 'polypeptide(L)'
;MTLEDPTAAQSFLETVLSHYTATAGLQSPASIAKMEARGRLVLASGGVPRDYLNLFGDSIVVARENRPQAREIGKEDVAAAAGRSSRSKKRDLDLDVSSEESATLLDAISRVSDSIKGVGFTYFRVNSAEKMLAGYEILSRLVDMRFIHLIQSTLSDKHSPGMKYEAYVLALSEYTETRLRRGLQVLDLETGRWTHRQSGKAHTVQQLVGTQLRDRLRKAPLIDLRKLERDGPQNVLASKIADH
;
A
#
# COMPACT_ATOMS: atom_id res chain seq x y z
N MET A 1 -12.72 5.68 7.72
CA MET A 1 -11.93 4.50 8.13
C MET A 1 -10.74 4.43 7.20
N THR A 2 -9.53 4.66 7.71
CA THR A 2 -8.28 4.70 6.95
C THR A 2 -7.28 3.72 7.56
N LEU A 3 -6.15 3.48 6.90
CA LEU A 3 -5.07 2.63 7.43
C LEU A 3 -4.30 3.25 8.61
N GLU A 4 -4.69 4.44 9.08
CA GLU A 4 -4.16 5.04 10.31
C GLU A 4 -4.59 4.26 11.56
N ASP A 5 -5.78 3.66 11.52
CA ASP A 5 -6.24 2.68 12.51
C ASP A 5 -6.65 1.36 11.80
N PRO A 6 -5.66 0.50 11.49
CA PRO A 6 -5.93 -0.76 10.79
C PRO A 6 -6.76 -1.73 11.61
N THR A 7 -6.78 -1.62 12.94
CA THR A 7 -7.59 -2.50 13.80
C THR A 7 -9.07 -2.14 13.67
N ALA A 8 -9.41 -0.85 13.76
CA ALA A 8 -10.77 -0.39 13.54
C ALA A 8 -11.21 -0.64 12.09
N ALA A 9 -10.34 -0.37 11.11
CA ALA A 9 -10.64 -0.61 9.70
C ALA A 9 -10.93 -2.10 9.44
N GLN A 10 -10.08 -3.02 9.93
CA GLN A 10 -10.30 -4.45 9.75
C GLN A 10 -11.59 -4.92 10.43
N SER A 11 -11.84 -4.51 11.67
CA SER A 11 -13.06 -4.89 12.40
C SER A 11 -14.32 -4.43 11.67
N PHE A 12 -14.31 -3.22 11.14
CA PHE A 12 -15.43 -2.68 10.36
C PHE A 12 -15.64 -3.46 9.05
N LEU A 13 -14.58 -3.68 8.28
CA LEU A 13 -14.66 -4.38 7.00
C LEU A 13 -15.10 -5.85 7.15
N GLU A 14 -14.67 -6.50 8.22
CA GLU A 14 -15.11 -7.87 8.54
C GLU A 14 -16.56 -7.92 9.01
N THR A 15 -17.04 -6.89 9.71
CA THR A 15 -18.47 -6.74 10.04
C THR A 15 -19.30 -6.55 8.78
N VAL A 16 -18.84 -5.72 7.84
CA VAL A 16 -19.52 -5.57 6.55
C VAL A 16 -19.56 -6.91 5.81
N LEU A 17 -18.41 -7.59 5.67
CA LEU A 17 -18.32 -8.88 4.99
C LEU A 17 -19.18 -9.96 5.66
N SER A 18 -19.27 -9.98 7.00
CA SER A 18 -20.05 -10.97 7.72
C SER A 18 -21.54 -10.92 7.35
N HIS A 19 -22.10 -9.72 7.17
CA HIS A 19 -23.47 -9.55 6.69
C HIS A 19 -23.70 -10.17 5.30
N TYR A 20 -22.78 -9.94 4.35
CA TYR A 20 -22.86 -10.55 3.02
C TYR A 20 -22.71 -12.07 3.07
N THR A 21 -21.77 -12.59 3.86
CA THR A 21 -21.55 -14.03 3.98
C THR A 21 -22.73 -14.72 4.64
N ALA A 22 -23.36 -14.09 5.63
CA ALA A 22 -24.56 -14.62 6.29
C ALA A 22 -25.73 -14.73 5.31
N THR A 23 -25.96 -13.71 4.47
CA THR A 23 -26.97 -13.75 3.40
C THR A 23 -26.68 -14.88 2.38
N ALA A 24 -25.40 -15.19 2.13
CA ALA A 24 -24.98 -16.29 1.27
C ALA A 24 -25.02 -17.68 1.96
N GLY A 25 -25.50 -17.78 3.20
CA GLY A 25 -25.60 -19.04 3.94
C GLY A 25 -24.28 -19.48 4.61
N LEU A 26 -23.27 -18.61 4.69
CA LEU A 26 -21.99 -18.88 5.34
C LEU A 26 -21.98 -18.29 6.76
N GLN A 27 -21.49 -19.08 7.71
CA GLN A 27 -21.48 -18.70 9.13
C GLN A 27 -20.43 -17.64 9.48
N SER A 28 -19.33 -17.56 8.73
CA SER A 28 -18.24 -16.62 9.04
C SER A 28 -17.33 -16.36 7.83
N PRO A 29 -16.85 -15.12 7.62
CA PRO A 29 -15.79 -14.82 6.67
C PRO A 29 -14.48 -15.60 6.91
N ALA A 30 -14.23 -16.05 8.15
CA ALA A 30 -13.05 -16.82 8.48
C ALA A 30 -13.04 -18.23 7.86
N SER A 31 -14.19 -18.75 7.39
CA SER A 31 -14.25 -20.05 6.72
C SER A 31 -13.81 -20.00 5.25
N ILE A 32 -13.65 -18.80 4.70
CA ILE A 32 -13.37 -18.56 3.28
C ILE A 32 -12.07 -17.79 3.06
N ALA A 33 -11.51 -17.16 4.09
CA ALA A 33 -10.23 -16.45 4.03
C ALA A 33 -9.34 -16.76 5.23
N LYS A 34 -8.10 -17.16 4.94
CA LYS A 34 -7.06 -17.33 5.96
C LYS A 34 -6.77 -16.00 6.66
N MET A 35 -6.27 -16.09 7.89
CA MET A 35 -5.98 -14.92 8.72
C MET A 35 -5.05 -13.90 8.04
N GLU A 36 -4.01 -14.37 7.36
CA GLU A 36 -3.06 -13.52 6.63
C GLU A 36 -3.67 -12.92 5.37
N ALA A 37 -4.66 -13.60 4.76
CA ALA A 37 -5.39 -13.06 3.62
C ALA A 37 -6.29 -11.89 4.04
N ARG A 38 -6.95 -11.99 5.20
CA ARG A 38 -7.83 -10.95 5.75
C ARG A 38 -7.11 -9.62 5.97
N GLY A 39 -5.97 -9.62 6.65
CA GLY A 39 -5.19 -8.38 6.85
C GLY A 39 -4.70 -7.80 5.52
N ARG A 40 -4.30 -8.66 4.59
CA ARG A 40 -3.83 -8.24 3.25
C ARG A 40 -4.94 -7.66 2.38
N LEU A 41 -6.18 -8.13 2.53
CA LEU A 41 -7.36 -7.55 1.89
C LEU A 41 -7.61 -6.12 2.40
N VAL A 42 -7.49 -5.90 3.71
CA VAL A 42 -7.62 -4.55 4.32
C VAL A 42 -6.55 -3.61 3.78
N LEU A 43 -5.30 -4.09 3.70
CA LEU A 43 -4.18 -3.31 3.18
C LEU A 43 -4.40 -2.96 1.70
N ALA A 44 -4.74 -3.93 0.88
CA ALA A 44 -4.89 -3.75 -0.57
C ALA A 44 -6.13 -2.93 -0.96
N SER A 45 -7.17 -2.91 -0.12
CA SER A 45 -8.33 -2.05 -0.31
C SER A 45 -8.14 -0.63 0.24
N GLY A 46 -7.03 -0.34 0.92
CA GLY A 46 -6.81 0.93 1.61
C GLY A 46 -7.82 1.21 2.73
N GLY A 47 -8.50 0.18 3.26
CA GLY A 47 -9.58 0.34 4.22
C GLY A 47 -10.95 0.70 3.63
N VAL A 48 -11.10 0.69 2.29
CA VAL A 48 -12.35 1.08 1.60
C VAL A 48 -13.30 -0.13 1.47
N PRO A 49 -14.55 -0.05 1.93
CA PRO A 49 -15.49 -1.19 1.92
C PRO A 49 -15.78 -1.78 0.55
N ARG A 50 -16.03 -0.93 -0.45
CA ARG A 50 -16.33 -1.38 -1.82
C ARG A 50 -15.14 -2.14 -2.42
N ASP A 51 -13.94 -1.55 -2.33
CA ASP A 51 -12.71 -2.17 -2.83
C ASP A 51 -12.41 -3.47 -2.08
N TYR A 52 -12.67 -3.52 -0.77
CA TYR A 52 -12.49 -4.73 0.04
C TYR A 52 -13.40 -5.86 -0.42
N LEU A 53 -14.70 -5.61 -0.64
CA LEU A 53 -15.65 -6.63 -1.08
C LEU A 53 -15.36 -7.10 -2.52
N ASN A 54 -15.03 -6.18 -3.42
CA ASN A 54 -14.64 -6.52 -4.79
C ASN A 54 -13.38 -7.39 -4.79
N LEU A 55 -12.34 -6.95 -4.07
CA LEU A 55 -11.08 -7.68 -3.98
C LEU A 55 -11.25 -9.04 -3.30
N PHE A 56 -12.14 -9.13 -2.31
CA PHE A 56 -12.50 -10.40 -1.67
C PHE A 56 -13.11 -11.38 -2.69
N GLY A 57 -14.08 -10.93 -3.48
CA GLY A 57 -14.67 -11.73 -4.57
C GLY A 57 -13.65 -12.15 -5.62
N ASP A 58 -12.84 -11.21 -6.10
CA ASP A 58 -11.77 -11.47 -7.07
C ASP A 58 -10.74 -12.47 -6.54
N SER A 59 -10.43 -12.41 -5.24
CA SER A 59 -9.51 -13.36 -4.60
C SER A 59 -10.08 -14.78 -4.57
N ILE A 60 -11.40 -14.96 -4.44
CA ILE A 60 -12.05 -16.28 -4.55
C ILE A 60 -11.89 -16.82 -5.98
N VAL A 61 -12.11 -15.98 -6.99
CA VAL A 61 -11.96 -16.36 -8.39
C VAL A 61 -10.52 -16.80 -8.67
N VAL A 62 -9.54 -15.98 -8.27
CA VAL A 62 -8.11 -16.29 -8.41
C VAL A 62 -7.74 -17.59 -7.69
N ALA A 63 -8.22 -17.80 -6.47
CA ALA A 63 -7.95 -19.01 -5.72
C ALA A 63 -8.46 -20.26 -6.45
N ARG A 64 -9.66 -20.20 -7.04
CA ARG A 64 -10.27 -21.33 -7.77
C ARG A 64 -9.64 -21.58 -9.13
N GLU A 65 -9.17 -20.54 -9.83
CA GLU A 65 -8.42 -20.71 -11.08
C GLU A 65 -7.10 -21.46 -10.84
N ASN A 66 -6.36 -21.10 -9.78
CA ASN A 66 -5.08 -21.73 -9.45
C ASN A 66 -5.25 -23.09 -8.77
N ARG A 67 -6.31 -23.23 -7.98
CA ARG A 67 -6.60 -24.40 -7.16
C ARG A 67 -8.11 -24.70 -7.26
N PRO A 68 -8.56 -25.54 -8.21
CA PRO A 68 -10.00 -25.76 -8.49
C PRO A 68 -10.88 -26.13 -7.29
N GLN A 69 -10.29 -26.77 -6.26
CA GLN A 69 -10.96 -27.17 -5.02
C GLN A 69 -10.62 -26.25 -3.82
N ALA A 70 -10.16 -25.02 -4.07
CA ALA A 70 -9.85 -24.07 -3.01
C ALA A 70 -11.10 -23.76 -2.18
N ARG A 71 -11.01 -24.11 -0.88
CA ARG A 71 -12.02 -23.75 0.12
C ARG A 71 -11.75 -22.39 0.76
N GLU A 72 -10.49 -21.95 0.75
CA GLU A 72 -10.04 -20.71 1.37
C GLU A 72 -9.08 -19.93 0.45
N ILE A 73 -9.21 -18.60 0.49
CA ILE A 73 -8.25 -17.68 -0.12
C ILE A 73 -7.04 -17.49 0.81
N GLY A 74 -5.85 -17.49 0.20
CA GLY A 74 -4.57 -17.19 0.85
C GLY A 74 -4.02 -15.83 0.45
N LYS A 75 -2.93 -15.41 1.09
CA LYS A 75 -2.24 -14.14 0.82
C LYS A 75 -1.77 -13.97 -0.63
N GLU A 76 -1.46 -15.07 -1.31
CA GLU A 76 -1.00 -15.05 -2.71
C GLU A 76 -2.17 -14.81 -3.67
N ASP A 77 -3.36 -15.35 -3.37
CA ASP A 77 -4.57 -15.12 -4.15
C ASP A 77 -4.97 -13.64 -4.08
N VAL A 78 -4.89 -13.04 -2.88
CA VAL A 78 -5.14 -11.60 -2.67
C VAL A 78 -4.14 -10.74 -3.44
N ALA A 79 -2.85 -11.09 -3.40
CA ALA A 79 -1.82 -10.34 -4.13
C ALA A 79 -2.03 -10.40 -5.65
N ALA A 80 -2.41 -11.56 -6.18
CA ALA A 80 -2.70 -11.73 -7.60
C ALA A 80 -3.98 -10.99 -8.02
N ALA A 81 -5.04 -11.04 -7.20
CA ALA A 81 -6.27 -10.29 -7.42
C ALA A 81 -6.03 -8.77 -7.40
N ALA A 82 -5.26 -8.27 -6.41
CA ALA A 82 -4.89 -6.87 -6.31
C ALA A 82 -4.10 -6.41 -7.55
N GLY A 83 -3.19 -7.24 -8.06
CA GLY A 83 -2.48 -6.95 -9.30
C GLY A 83 -3.38 -6.88 -10.54
N ARG A 84 -4.35 -7.80 -10.67
CA ARG A 84 -5.36 -7.75 -11.75
C ARG A 84 -6.18 -6.46 -11.67
N SER A 85 -6.63 -6.10 -10.46
CA SER A 85 -7.40 -4.89 -10.20
C SER A 85 -6.60 -3.63 -10.54
N SER A 86 -5.34 -3.52 -10.10
CA SER A 86 -4.47 -2.38 -10.43
C SER A 86 -4.24 -2.23 -11.94
N ARG A 87 -4.00 -3.33 -12.66
CA ARG A 87 -3.89 -3.28 -14.13
C ARG A 87 -5.18 -2.81 -14.80
N SER A 88 -6.36 -3.17 -14.28
CA SER A 88 -7.62 -2.61 -14.77
C SER A 88 -7.70 -1.12 -14.49
N LYS A 89 -7.48 -0.70 -13.24
CA LYS A 89 -7.50 0.72 -12.84
C LYS A 89 -6.59 1.59 -13.71
N LYS A 90 -5.38 1.11 -14.04
CA LYS A 90 -4.44 1.83 -14.91
C LYS A 90 -4.96 1.96 -16.35
N ARG A 91 -5.58 0.91 -16.91
CA ARG A 91 -6.21 0.98 -18.23
C ARG A 91 -7.45 1.87 -18.24
N ASP A 92 -8.27 1.79 -17.19
CA ASP A 92 -9.50 2.59 -17.08
C ASP A 92 -9.13 4.08 -16.96
N LEU A 93 -8.06 4.40 -16.23
CA LEU A 93 -7.50 5.77 -16.19
C LEU A 93 -7.13 6.29 -17.59
N ASP A 94 -6.50 5.48 -18.43
CA ASP A 94 -6.15 5.87 -19.81
C ASP A 94 -7.39 6.19 -20.68
N LEU A 95 -8.58 5.66 -20.32
CA LEU A 95 -9.83 5.87 -21.04
C LEU A 95 -10.67 7.02 -20.47
N ASP A 96 -10.61 7.24 -19.16
CA ASP A 96 -11.51 8.14 -18.42
C ASP A 96 -11.01 9.58 -18.30
N VAL A 97 -9.70 9.83 -18.48
CA VAL A 97 -9.12 11.18 -18.41
C VAL A 97 -8.38 11.57 -19.68
N SER A 98 -7.97 12.82 -19.79
CA SER A 98 -7.12 13.25 -20.90
C SER A 98 -5.83 12.42 -20.94
N SER A 99 -5.36 12.09 -22.15
CA SER A 99 -4.13 11.30 -22.34
C SER A 99 -2.91 11.89 -21.62
N GLU A 100 -2.84 13.22 -21.57
CA GLU A 100 -1.79 13.97 -20.88
C GLU A 100 -1.81 13.76 -19.37
N GLU A 101 -3.00 13.76 -18.79
CA GLU A 101 -3.25 13.61 -17.36
C GLU A 101 -3.05 12.17 -16.89
N SER A 102 -3.55 11.19 -17.66
CA SER A 102 -3.28 9.77 -17.38
C SER A 102 -1.77 9.50 -17.41
N ALA A 103 -1.09 9.96 -18.46
CA ALA A 103 0.36 9.80 -18.59
C ALA A 103 1.12 10.41 -17.40
N THR A 104 0.67 11.57 -16.92
CA THR A 104 1.28 12.24 -15.75
C THR A 104 1.11 11.41 -14.48
N LEU A 105 -0.08 10.89 -14.22
CA LEU A 105 -0.35 10.08 -13.03
C LEU A 105 0.36 8.72 -13.07
N LEU A 106 0.37 8.06 -14.24
CA LEU A 106 1.06 6.79 -14.45
C LEU A 106 2.58 6.92 -14.31
N ASP A 107 3.16 8.00 -14.84
CA ASP A 107 4.58 8.31 -14.67
C ASP A 107 4.89 8.65 -13.20
N ALA A 108 4.05 9.45 -12.54
CA ALA A 108 4.22 9.79 -11.13
C ALA A 108 4.21 8.54 -10.22
N ILE A 109 3.26 7.61 -10.37
CA ILE A 109 3.26 6.38 -9.58
C ILE A 109 4.48 5.51 -9.89
N SER A 110 4.93 5.44 -11.14
CA SER A 110 6.16 4.72 -11.50
C SER A 110 7.39 5.31 -10.81
N ARG A 111 7.57 6.64 -10.89
CA ARG A 111 8.69 7.36 -10.27
C ARG A 111 8.71 7.19 -8.76
N VAL A 112 7.56 7.33 -8.09
CA VAL A 112 7.43 7.12 -6.64
C VAL A 112 7.79 5.67 -6.30
N SER A 113 7.18 4.71 -6.98
CA SER A 113 7.41 3.28 -6.75
C SER A 113 8.90 2.92 -6.91
N ASP A 114 9.53 3.34 -8.00
CA ASP A 114 10.92 3.02 -8.30
C ASP A 114 11.91 3.72 -7.36
N SER A 115 11.64 4.96 -6.97
CA SER A 115 12.47 5.69 -5.99
C SER A 115 12.48 4.97 -4.64
N ILE A 116 11.31 4.54 -4.16
CA ILE A 116 11.16 3.90 -2.85
C ILE A 116 11.70 2.46 -2.87
N LYS A 117 11.37 1.68 -3.91
CA LYS A 117 11.88 0.30 -4.07
C LYS A 117 13.38 0.30 -4.33
N GLY A 118 13.93 1.31 -5.00
CA GLY A 118 15.35 1.46 -5.29
C GLY A 118 16.22 1.57 -4.04
N VAL A 119 15.68 2.15 -2.96
CA VAL A 119 16.33 2.23 -1.64
C VAL A 119 15.85 1.16 -0.66
N GLY A 120 15.07 0.19 -1.14
CA GLY A 120 14.72 -0.99 -0.35
C GLY A 120 13.46 -0.86 0.51
N PHE A 121 12.49 -0.01 0.17
CA PHE A 121 11.27 0.19 0.96
C PHE A 121 10.00 -0.05 0.12
N THR A 122 8.83 -0.13 0.77
CA THR A 122 7.50 -0.05 0.14
C THR A 122 6.63 1.08 0.72
N TYR A 123 7.22 1.89 1.60
CA TYR A 123 6.58 2.99 2.31
C TYR A 123 7.56 4.15 2.39
N PHE A 124 7.03 5.35 2.53
CA PHE A 124 7.79 6.60 2.43
C PHE A 124 7.16 7.69 3.28
N ARG A 125 7.87 8.81 3.40
CA ARG A 125 7.40 10.02 4.05
C ARG A 125 7.48 11.22 3.10
N VAL A 126 6.63 12.22 3.34
CA VAL A 126 6.65 13.52 2.67
C VAL A 126 6.64 14.61 3.73
N ASN A 127 7.28 15.74 3.45
CA ASN A 127 7.30 16.86 4.37
C ASN A 127 5.94 17.57 4.35
N SER A 128 5.30 17.73 5.51
CA SER A 128 3.99 18.40 5.60
C SER A 128 4.05 19.88 5.20
N ALA A 129 5.23 20.50 5.13
CA ALA A 129 5.41 21.85 4.61
C ALA A 129 5.24 21.93 3.07
N GLU A 130 5.28 20.80 2.36
CA GLU A 130 5.20 20.73 0.89
C GLU A 130 3.75 20.65 0.36
N LYS A 131 2.74 20.79 1.23
CA LYS A 131 1.32 20.71 0.85
C LYS A 131 0.87 21.71 -0.21
N MET A 132 1.58 22.82 -0.35
CA MET A 132 1.29 23.86 -1.34
C MET A 132 1.98 23.60 -2.70
N LEU A 133 2.79 22.55 -2.82
CA LEU A 133 3.42 22.17 -4.09
C LEU A 133 2.43 21.42 -4.98
N ALA A 134 2.55 21.57 -6.30
CA ALA A 134 1.71 20.86 -7.25
C ALA A 134 1.91 19.34 -7.15
N GLY A 135 3.12 18.90 -6.80
CA GLY A 135 3.38 17.49 -6.50
C GLY A 135 2.51 16.89 -5.38
N TYR A 136 2.03 17.71 -4.43
CA TYR A 136 1.11 17.23 -3.39
C TYR A 136 -0.29 16.92 -3.94
N GLU A 137 -0.76 17.68 -4.93
CA GLU A 137 -2.01 17.40 -5.63
C GLU A 137 -1.91 16.07 -6.38
N ILE A 138 -0.80 15.84 -7.09
CA ILE A 138 -0.53 14.58 -7.78
C ILE A 138 -0.53 13.41 -6.77
N LEU A 139 0.18 13.56 -5.63
CA LEU A 139 0.15 12.54 -4.57
C LEU A 139 -1.27 12.29 -4.05
N SER A 140 -2.06 13.34 -3.82
CA SER A 140 -3.43 13.24 -3.34
C SER A 140 -4.30 12.46 -4.32
N ARG A 141 -4.14 12.71 -5.62
CA ARG A 141 -4.82 11.95 -6.68
C ARG A 141 -4.39 10.48 -6.71
N LEU A 142 -3.11 10.17 -6.49
CA LEU A 142 -2.63 8.78 -6.37
C LEU A 142 -3.25 8.06 -5.15
N VAL A 143 -3.47 8.79 -4.05
CA VAL A 143 -4.19 8.29 -2.88
C VAL A 143 -5.66 8.05 -3.19
N ASP A 144 -6.32 9.00 -3.86
CA ASP A 144 -7.71 8.89 -4.29
C ASP A 144 -7.92 7.75 -5.30
N MET A 145 -6.94 7.41 -6.12
CA MET A 145 -7.02 6.24 -7.01
C MET A 145 -6.60 4.93 -6.34
N ARG A 146 -6.17 4.98 -5.08
CA ARG A 146 -5.76 3.83 -4.27
C ARG A 146 -4.49 3.16 -4.82
N PHE A 147 -3.60 3.93 -5.45
CA PHE A 147 -2.23 3.48 -5.75
C PHE A 147 -1.28 3.69 -4.57
N ILE A 148 -1.65 4.58 -3.64
CA ILE A 148 -0.91 4.91 -2.42
C ILE A 148 -1.92 5.01 -1.26
N HIS A 149 -1.52 4.67 -0.04
CA HIS A 149 -2.36 4.79 1.14
C HIS A 149 -1.65 5.58 2.25
N LEU A 150 -2.36 6.55 2.85
CA LEU A 150 -1.91 7.25 4.04
C LEU A 150 -1.96 6.31 5.26
N ILE A 151 -0.88 6.25 6.02
CA ILE A 151 -0.75 5.40 7.21
C ILE A 151 -0.47 6.21 8.49
N GLN A 152 -0.01 7.44 8.36
CA GLN A 152 0.18 8.37 9.47
C GLN A 152 0.12 9.81 8.96
N SER A 153 -0.95 10.53 9.31
CA SER A 153 -1.13 11.96 8.96
C SER A 153 -0.17 12.91 9.69
N THR A 154 0.40 12.50 10.83
CA THR A 154 1.40 13.33 11.54
C THR A 154 2.48 12.49 12.21
N LEU A 155 3.69 12.60 11.66
CA LEU A 155 4.91 12.02 12.17
C LEU A 155 5.91 13.13 12.50
N SER A 156 6.21 13.30 13.79
CA SER A 156 7.27 14.19 14.27
C SER A 156 8.60 13.47 14.36
N ASP A 157 9.69 14.16 14.02
CA ASP A 157 11.06 13.67 14.17
C ASP A 157 11.78 14.41 15.30
N LYS A 158 12.29 13.66 16.28
CA LYS A 158 13.01 14.25 17.43
C LYS A 158 14.34 14.89 17.00
N HIS A 159 14.94 14.41 15.91
CA HIS A 159 16.20 14.92 15.38
C HIS A 159 16.01 16.10 14.42
N SER A 160 14.77 16.43 14.08
CA SER A 160 14.43 17.62 13.27
C SER A 160 13.25 18.35 13.91
N PRO A 161 13.48 19.06 15.04
CA PRO A 161 12.43 19.80 15.73
C PRO A 161 11.69 20.76 14.79
N GLY A 162 10.36 20.82 14.91
CA GLY A 162 9.50 21.65 14.06
C GLY A 162 9.09 21.00 12.73
N MET A 163 9.78 19.96 12.28
CA MET A 163 9.42 19.25 11.05
C MET A 163 8.36 18.18 11.32
N LYS A 164 7.31 18.18 10.50
CA LYS A 164 6.24 17.18 10.49
C LYS A 164 6.23 16.50 9.13
N TYR A 165 5.95 15.21 9.16
CA TYR A 165 5.85 14.38 7.97
C TYR A 165 4.50 13.67 7.93
N GLU A 166 4.00 13.46 6.72
CA GLU A 166 2.98 12.45 6.44
C GLU A 166 3.68 11.18 5.95
N ALA A 167 3.18 10.01 6.35
CA ALA A 167 3.74 8.73 5.92
C ALA A 167 2.72 7.93 5.14
N TYR A 168 3.20 7.28 4.08
CA TYR A 168 2.40 6.56 3.10
C TYR A 168 3.00 5.19 2.81
N VAL A 169 2.15 4.25 2.39
CA VAL A 169 2.55 2.96 1.84
C VAL A 169 2.09 2.86 0.39
N LEU A 170 2.88 2.24 -0.48
CA LEU A 170 2.44 1.88 -1.82
C LEU A 170 1.27 0.88 -1.71
N ALA A 171 0.34 0.92 -2.67
CA ALA A 171 -0.67 -0.14 -2.77
C ALA A 171 0.02 -1.49 -3.01
N LEU A 172 -0.60 -2.58 -2.51
CA LEU A 172 -0.03 -3.92 -2.56
C LEU A 172 0.41 -4.33 -3.99
N SER A 173 -0.42 -4.01 -4.98
CA SER A 173 -0.18 -4.27 -6.40
C SER A 173 1.16 -3.73 -6.90
N GLU A 174 1.61 -2.58 -6.40
CA GLU A 174 2.80 -1.87 -6.90
C GLU A 174 4.13 -2.55 -6.52
N TYR A 175 4.08 -3.56 -5.64
CA TYR A 175 5.24 -4.36 -5.28
C TYR A 175 5.01 -5.87 -5.27
N THR A 176 3.80 -6.39 -5.48
CA THR A 176 3.55 -7.85 -5.51
C THR A 176 3.42 -8.48 -6.90
N GLU A 177 3.27 -7.70 -7.98
CA GLU A 177 3.00 -8.25 -9.33
C GLU A 177 4.18 -8.98 -9.98
N THR A 178 5.41 -8.57 -9.68
CA THR A 178 6.63 -9.28 -10.09
C THR A 178 7.26 -9.90 -8.86
N ARG A 179 7.94 -11.06 -8.98
CA ARG A 179 8.68 -11.72 -7.89
C ARG A 179 9.31 -10.66 -6.99
N LEU A 180 8.72 -10.47 -5.82
CA LEU A 180 9.01 -9.34 -4.93
C LEU A 180 10.53 -9.18 -4.83
N ARG A 181 11.05 -8.02 -5.25
CA ARG A 181 12.50 -7.75 -5.17
C ARG A 181 12.95 -8.10 -3.75
N ARG A 182 14.05 -8.84 -3.62
CA ARG A 182 14.58 -9.24 -2.30
C ARG A 182 15.11 -8.01 -1.58
N GLY A 183 15.07 -8.02 -0.25
CA GLY A 183 15.64 -6.96 0.59
C GLY A 183 14.72 -5.77 0.86
N LEU A 184 13.51 -5.73 0.32
CA LEU A 184 12.52 -4.68 0.60
C LEU A 184 12.03 -4.75 2.04
N GLN A 185 12.01 -3.60 2.72
CA GLN A 185 11.32 -3.37 3.98
C GLN A 185 9.83 -3.21 3.67
N VAL A 186 9.03 -4.23 4.02
CA VAL A 186 7.60 -4.28 3.72
C VAL A 186 6.81 -4.08 5.01
N LEU A 187 5.81 -3.20 4.96
CA LEU A 187 4.72 -3.16 5.94
C LEU A 187 3.56 -3.99 5.41
N ASP A 188 3.02 -4.85 6.27
CA ASP A 188 1.86 -5.70 5.99
C ASP A 188 0.86 -5.61 7.16
N LEU A 189 -0.29 -6.25 7.03
CA LEU A 189 -1.28 -6.33 8.10
C LEU A 189 -1.59 -7.77 8.46
N GLU A 190 -1.56 -8.07 9.76
CA GLU A 190 -2.04 -9.33 10.32
C GLU A 190 -2.94 -9.01 11.52
N THR A 191 -4.18 -9.51 11.52
CA THR A 191 -5.14 -9.31 12.62
C THR A 191 -5.33 -7.84 13.04
N GLY A 192 -5.38 -6.94 12.06
CA GLY A 192 -5.59 -5.50 12.26
C GLY A 192 -4.36 -4.77 12.78
N ARG A 193 -3.19 -5.43 12.81
CA ARG A 193 -1.95 -4.85 13.33
C ARG A 193 -0.90 -4.79 12.24
N TRP A 194 -0.13 -3.70 12.27
CA TRP A 194 1.03 -3.54 11.40
C TRP A 194 2.08 -4.59 11.70
N THR A 195 2.53 -5.26 10.66
CA THR A 195 3.70 -6.13 10.69
C THR A 195 4.77 -5.57 9.78
N HIS A 196 6.02 -5.89 10.10
CA HIS A 196 7.18 -5.60 9.29
C HIS A 196 7.81 -6.90 8.86
N ARG A 197 8.32 -6.95 7.62
CA ARG A 197 9.16 -8.04 7.14
C ARG A 197 10.17 -7.54 6.13
N GLN A 198 11.25 -8.30 5.96
CA GLN A 198 12.15 -8.12 4.83
C GLN A 198 11.81 -9.14 3.73
N SER A 199 11.60 -8.67 2.50
CA SER A 199 11.31 -9.57 1.39
C SER A 199 12.48 -10.51 1.10
N GLY A 200 12.17 -11.76 0.75
CA GLY A 200 13.17 -12.77 0.41
C GLY A 200 13.93 -13.37 1.61
N LYS A 201 13.58 -13.01 2.84
CA LYS A 201 14.13 -13.60 4.07
C LYS A 201 13.01 -14.25 4.88
N ALA A 202 13.14 -15.54 5.17
CA ALA A 202 12.18 -16.26 5.99
C ALA A 202 12.25 -15.80 7.45
N HIS A 203 11.15 -15.98 8.19
CA HIS A 203 11.06 -15.71 9.64
C HIS A 203 11.42 -14.29 10.08
N THR A 204 11.26 -13.29 9.21
CA THR A 204 11.46 -11.87 9.57
C THR A 204 10.17 -11.13 9.92
N VAL A 205 9.03 -11.82 9.97
CA VAL A 205 7.76 -11.17 10.28
C VAL A 205 7.78 -10.75 11.75
N GLN A 206 7.64 -9.45 11.97
CA GLN A 206 7.61 -8.83 13.29
C GLN A 206 6.34 -7.99 13.40
N GLN A 207 5.49 -8.29 14.37
CA GLN A 207 4.38 -7.40 14.72
C GLN A 207 4.92 -6.13 15.37
N LEU A 208 4.46 -4.97 14.90
CA LEU A 208 4.85 -3.66 15.40
C LEU A 208 3.92 -3.24 16.54
N VAL A 209 4.47 -2.91 17.69
CA VAL A 209 3.75 -2.50 18.91
C VAL A 209 4.25 -1.16 19.44
N GLY A 210 3.39 -0.46 20.20
CA GLY A 210 3.75 0.83 20.80
C GLY A 210 4.25 1.84 19.76
N THR A 211 5.47 2.36 19.96
CA THR A 211 6.08 3.35 19.05
C THR A 211 6.76 2.73 17.82
N GLN A 212 6.89 1.41 17.73
CA GLN A 212 7.72 0.74 16.72
C GLN A 212 7.33 1.08 15.28
N LEU A 213 6.03 1.22 14.99
CA LEU A 213 5.57 1.69 13.69
C LEU A 213 6.11 3.09 13.40
N ARG A 214 5.90 4.05 14.31
CA ARG A 214 6.40 5.43 14.15
C ARG A 214 7.92 5.47 14.00
N ASP A 215 8.64 4.66 14.78
CA ASP A 215 10.11 4.57 14.72
C ASP A 215 10.60 4.02 13.38
N ARG A 216 9.85 3.10 12.76
CA ARG A 216 10.10 2.62 11.39
C ARG A 216 9.80 3.69 10.35
N LEU A 217 8.66 4.37 10.45
CA LEU A 217 8.26 5.41 9.50
C LEU A 217 9.23 6.60 9.47
N ARG A 218 9.89 6.92 10.59
CA ARG A 218 10.94 7.95 10.61
C ARG A 218 12.16 7.59 9.77
N LYS A 219 12.43 6.30 9.59
CA LYS A 219 13.54 5.78 8.77
C LYS A 219 13.14 5.59 7.30
N ALA A 220 11.88 5.83 6.95
CA ALA A 220 11.40 5.70 5.59
C ALA A 220 12.04 6.78 4.70
N PRO A 221 12.23 6.50 3.39
CA PRO A 221 12.72 7.50 2.45
C PRO A 221 11.80 8.72 2.42
N LEU A 222 12.41 9.91 2.36
CA LEU A 222 11.71 11.17 2.14
C LEU A 222 11.59 11.40 0.63
N ILE A 223 10.36 11.56 0.14
CA ILE A 223 10.10 11.92 -1.25
C ILE A 223 9.99 13.45 -1.34
N ASP A 224 10.74 14.02 -2.28
CA ASP A 224 10.65 15.43 -2.68
C ASP A 224 9.51 15.58 -3.69
N LEU A 225 8.43 16.25 -3.29
CA LEU A 225 7.23 16.35 -4.12
C LEU A 225 7.46 17.16 -5.40
N ARG A 226 8.49 18.01 -5.47
CA ARG A 226 8.86 18.73 -6.70
C ARG A 226 9.23 17.79 -7.84
N LYS A 227 9.68 16.56 -7.53
CA LYS A 227 10.04 15.55 -8.53
C LYS A 227 8.83 14.85 -9.17
N LEU A 228 7.65 15.04 -8.59
CA LEU A 228 6.39 14.54 -9.17
C LEU A 228 5.79 15.51 -10.18
N GLU A 229 6.26 16.75 -10.20
CA GLU A 229 5.89 17.75 -11.19
C GLU A 229 6.58 17.42 -12.52
N ARG A 230 5.89 17.65 -13.65
CA ARG A 230 6.36 17.29 -15.00
C ARG A 230 7.74 17.85 -15.36
N ASP A 231 8.11 18.98 -14.76
CA ASP A 231 9.37 19.70 -15.00
C ASP A 231 10.38 19.59 -13.84
N GLY A 232 10.17 18.67 -12.89
CA GLY A 232 11.09 18.47 -11.77
C GLY A 232 12.49 18.04 -12.24
N PRO A 233 13.58 18.67 -11.77
CA PRO A 233 14.92 18.36 -12.24
C PRO A 233 15.27 16.89 -11.97
N GLN A 234 15.58 16.14 -13.03
CA GLN A 234 16.13 14.79 -12.97
C GLN A 234 17.58 14.84 -12.44
N ASN A 235 17.77 15.09 -11.15
CA ASN A 235 19.09 14.95 -10.52
C ASN A 235 18.98 14.02 -9.29
N VAL A 236 19.47 12.80 -9.47
CA VAL A 236 19.78 11.87 -8.38
C VAL A 236 21.16 12.25 -7.85
N LEU A 237 21.19 13.10 -6.82
CA LEU A 237 22.38 13.19 -5.97
C LEU A 237 22.38 12.00 -5.03
N ALA A 238 23.06 10.93 -5.46
CA ALA A 238 23.59 9.95 -4.54
C ALA A 238 24.65 10.66 -3.69
N SER A 239 24.35 10.89 -2.42
CA SER A 239 25.37 11.26 -1.43
C SER A 239 26.36 10.10 -1.32
N LYS A 240 27.46 10.16 -2.06
CA LYS A 240 28.63 9.33 -1.79
C LYS A 240 29.16 9.74 -0.42
N ILE A 241 29.11 8.80 0.50
CA ILE A 241 29.92 8.80 1.71
C ILE A 241 31.38 8.76 1.21
N ALA A 242 32.13 9.83 1.48
CA ALA A 242 33.56 9.87 1.25
C ALA A 242 34.25 9.26 2.47
N ASP A 243 34.80 8.06 2.30
CA ASP A 243 35.92 7.59 3.11
C ASP A 243 37.20 8.17 2.48
N HIS A 244 37.89 9.04 3.22
CA HIS A 244 39.35 9.15 3.35
C HIS A 244 39.70 10.11 4.47
#